data_AF-A0A0D1ZW54-F1
#
_entry.id   AF-A0A0D1ZW54-F1
#
_cell.length_a   1.000
_cell.length_b   1.000
_cell.length_c   1.000
_cell.angle_alpha   90.00
_cell.angle_beta   90.00
_cell.angle_gamma   90.00
#
_symmetry.space_group_name_H-M   'P 1'
#
loop_
_entity.id
_entity.type
_entity.pdbx_description
1 polymer ?
#
loop_
_entity_poly.entity_id
_entity_poly.type
_entity_poly.pdbx_seq_one_letter_code
_entity_poly.pdbx_strand_id
1 'polypeptide(L)'
;MVHLPFEIVLRVIDALVDFGPTVPVALHPSDWRRRQLQQWLLVSKATNAVATRYLYSHCMYIDSQRTLMLLVRTVSPPDKRNGDEDGGAASSCKYLSYITSMYLAPLSSKLDDLPAAIWIFELLCLVSPYLKRLTFDLPFGSLSVSHDHLGVYRYLRDGLARLERLEELVYMRDIWHLAEGWTIDNPLFWWSRFRGLKKLAIPWPTWPDWCKLFLSILQRALPDLQHLIVLRTLPKLQQVHASHIDCFLKIDRPYTLKVVQLYAESDVGAEEMQSHHPLVERGANVELHSLPGLTADEDNFENSRLDVADFALAAAVEGTLWHLPTIPNHV
;
A
#
# COMPACT_ATOMS: atom_id res chain seq x y z
N MET A 1 -30.61 -26.48 30.41
CA MET A 1 -29.69 -26.14 29.31
C MET A 1 -29.08 -24.80 29.62
N VAL A 2 -27.75 -24.71 29.74
CA VAL A 2 -27.08 -23.44 30.02
C VAL A 2 -27.00 -22.68 28.70
N HIS A 3 -27.71 -21.57 28.59
CA HIS A 3 -27.64 -20.68 27.43
C HIS A 3 -26.42 -19.78 27.60
N LEU A 4 -25.46 -19.89 26.69
CA LEU A 4 -24.33 -18.97 26.63
C LEU A 4 -24.85 -17.61 26.12
N PRO A 5 -24.62 -16.50 26.85
CA PRO A 5 -24.99 -15.18 26.37
C PRO A 5 -24.27 -14.84 25.06
N PHE A 6 -24.98 -14.20 24.13
CA PHE A 6 -24.45 -13.91 22.80
C PHE A 6 -23.24 -12.96 22.85
N GLU A 7 -23.20 -12.08 23.84
CA GLU A 7 -22.08 -11.17 24.11
C GLU A 7 -20.78 -11.93 24.36
N ILE A 8 -20.85 -13.12 24.96
CA ILE A 8 -19.68 -13.96 25.18
C ILE A 8 -19.19 -14.54 23.85
N VAL A 9 -20.11 -14.94 22.96
CA VAL A 9 -19.76 -15.41 21.61
C VAL A 9 -19.08 -14.30 20.80
N LEU A 10 -19.62 -13.07 20.88
CA LEU A 10 -19.00 -11.91 20.23
C LEU A 10 -17.59 -11.64 20.78
N ARG A 11 -17.39 -11.66 22.09
CA ARG A 11 -16.06 -11.50 22.70
C ARG A 11 -15.09 -12.61 22.28
N VAL A 12 -15.55 -13.84 22.09
CA VAL A 12 -14.72 -14.92 21.55
C VAL A 12 -14.31 -14.62 20.12
N ILE A 13 -15.23 -14.15 19.26
CA ILE A 13 -14.91 -13.74 17.89
C ILE A 13 -13.92 -12.58 17.90
N ASP A 14 -14.13 -11.56 18.72
CA ASP A 14 -13.24 -10.40 18.83
C ASP A 14 -11.83 -10.81 19.27
N ALA A 15 -11.72 -11.70 20.27
CA ALA A 15 -10.45 -12.21 20.76
C ALA A 15 -9.71 -13.07 19.72
N LEU A 16 -10.43 -13.81 18.87
CA LEU A 16 -9.83 -14.58 17.77
C LEU A 16 -9.27 -13.68 16.66
N VAL A 17 -9.79 -12.46 16.55
CA VAL A 17 -9.43 -11.46 15.52
C VAL A 17 -8.57 -10.34 16.12
N ASP A 18 -8.12 -10.48 17.38
CA ASP A 18 -7.24 -9.49 17.99
C ASP A 18 -5.91 -9.41 17.21
N PHE A 19 -5.63 -8.22 16.69
CA PHE A 19 -4.43 -7.93 15.90
C PHE A 19 -3.29 -7.39 16.78
N GLY A 20 -3.51 -7.19 18.08
CA GLY A 20 -2.53 -6.60 18.97
C GLY A 20 -2.19 -5.16 18.57
N PRO A 21 -0.93 -4.73 18.71
CA PRO A 21 -0.54 -3.33 18.47
C PRO A 21 -0.48 -2.96 16.97
N THR A 22 -0.31 -3.94 16.08
CA THR A 22 -0.15 -3.74 14.64
C THR A 22 -1.37 -4.28 13.90
N VAL A 23 -2.20 -3.38 13.37
CA VAL A 23 -3.36 -3.79 12.58
C VAL A 23 -2.94 -4.00 11.12
N PRO A 24 -3.00 -5.23 10.59
CA PRO A 24 -2.63 -5.51 9.21
C PRO A 24 -3.52 -4.70 8.25
N VAL A 25 -2.98 -4.40 7.06
CA VAL A 25 -3.76 -3.78 5.98
C VAL A 25 -4.80 -4.76 5.47
N ALA A 26 -4.40 -6.01 5.25
CA ALA A 26 -5.29 -7.10 4.90
C ALA A 26 -4.71 -8.46 5.34
N LEU A 27 -5.58 -9.39 5.70
CA LEU A 27 -5.25 -10.77 6.01
C LEU A 27 -5.03 -11.57 4.74
N HIS A 28 -3.85 -12.19 4.63
CA HIS A 28 -3.51 -13.10 3.55
C HIS A 28 -4.54 -14.25 3.45
N PRO A 29 -4.85 -14.77 2.24
CA PRO A 29 -5.76 -15.90 2.07
C PRO A 29 -5.46 -17.13 2.93
N SER A 30 -4.18 -17.38 3.20
CA SER A 30 -3.71 -18.51 4.03
C SER A 30 -3.84 -18.28 5.55
N ASP A 31 -4.17 -17.06 5.99
CA ASP A 31 -4.28 -16.74 7.42
C ASP A 31 -5.37 -17.58 8.10
N TRP A 32 -5.05 -18.17 9.25
CA TRP A 32 -5.97 -19.03 9.98
C TRP A 32 -7.18 -18.25 10.53
N ARG A 33 -7.03 -16.96 10.86
CA ARG A 33 -8.11 -16.09 11.35
C ARG A 33 -9.18 -15.90 10.29
N ARG A 34 -8.76 -15.73 9.02
CA ARG A 34 -9.68 -15.67 7.88
C ARG A 34 -10.50 -16.96 7.75
N ARG A 35 -9.87 -18.13 7.90
CA ARG A 35 -10.57 -19.42 7.87
C ARG A 35 -11.58 -19.56 9.00
N GLN A 36 -11.22 -19.13 10.21
CA GLN A 36 -12.14 -19.11 11.35
C GLN A 36 -13.34 -18.19 11.09
N LEU A 37 -13.12 -16.97 10.59
CA LEU A 37 -14.20 -16.05 10.21
C LEU A 37 -15.16 -16.65 9.18
N GLN A 38 -14.63 -17.40 8.20
CA GLN A 38 -15.46 -18.11 7.23
C GLN A 38 -16.31 -19.21 7.87
N GLN A 39 -15.79 -19.91 8.88
CA GLN A 39 -16.58 -20.88 9.64
C GLN A 39 -17.70 -20.18 10.44
N TRP A 40 -17.42 -19.03 11.05
CA TRP A 40 -18.41 -18.24 11.79
C TRP A 40 -19.56 -17.69 10.94
N LEU A 41 -19.34 -17.52 9.62
CA LEU A 41 -20.42 -17.18 8.68
C LEU A 41 -21.51 -18.24 8.62
N LEU A 42 -21.19 -19.51 8.91
CA LEU A 42 -22.09 -20.65 8.74
C LEU A 42 -22.82 -21.05 10.04
N VAL A 43 -22.42 -20.49 11.19
CA VAL A 43 -22.95 -20.91 12.50
C VAL A 43 -24.36 -20.36 12.76
N SER A 44 -24.57 -19.05 12.61
CA SER A 44 -25.85 -18.40 12.89
C SER A 44 -25.98 -17.07 12.15
N LYS A 45 -27.19 -16.51 12.05
CA LYS A 45 -27.40 -15.16 11.47
C LYS A 45 -26.64 -14.07 12.22
N ALA A 46 -26.56 -14.18 13.54
CA ALA A 46 -25.95 -13.16 14.37
C ALA A 46 -24.41 -13.18 14.24
N THR A 47 -23.79 -14.36 14.28
CA THR A 47 -22.35 -14.51 14.02
C THR A 47 -22.00 -14.19 12.56
N ASN A 48 -22.90 -14.49 11.62
CA ASN A 48 -22.71 -14.15 10.21
C ASN A 48 -22.56 -12.64 9.97
N ALA A 49 -23.41 -11.82 10.59
CA ALA A 49 -23.31 -10.37 10.45
C ALA A 49 -21.96 -9.82 10.96
N VAL A 50 -21.50 -10.33 12.10
CA VAL A 50 -20.22 -9.93 12.71
C VAL A 50 -19.04 -10.43 11.89
N ALA A 51 -19.03 -11.70 11.51
CA ALA A 51 -17.98 -12.29 10.68
C ALA A 51 -17.88 -11.59 9.31
N THR A 52 -19.02 -11.26 8.69
CA THR A 52 -19.06 -10.48 7.44
C THR A 52 -18.38 -9.13 7.63
N ARG A 53 -18.70 -8.39 8.70
CA ARG A 53 -18.04 -7.12 9.00
C ARG A 53 -16.51 -7.27 9.12
N TYR A 54 -16.03 -8.28 9.84
CA TYR A 54 -14.60 -8.53 9.97
C TYR A 54 -13.93 -8.90 8.64
N LEU A 55 -14.58 -9.72 7.81
CA LEU A 55 -14.07 -10.06 6.48
C LEU A 55 -13.94 -8.82 5.59
N TYR A 56 -14.93 -7.92 5.61
CA TYR A 56 -14.87 -6.69 4.82
C TYR A 56 -13.86 -5.67 5.38
N SER A 57 -13.61 -5.70 6.69
CA SER A 57 -12.68 -4.77 7.34
C SER A 57 -11.21 -5.21 7.22
N HIS A 58 -10.94 -6.52 7.26
CA HIS A 58 -9.58 -7.04 7.40
C HIS A 58 -9.17 -8.04 6.34
N CYS A 59 -10.06 -8.59 5.51
CA CYS A 59 -9.70 -9.64 4.54
C CYS A 59 -9.72 -9.15 3.08
N MET A 60 -9.59 -7.84 2.86
CA MET A 60 -9.54 -7.22 1.53
C MET A 60 -8.15 -7.39 0.90
N TYR A 61 -7.76 -8.64 0.71
CA TYR A 61 -6.53 -9.06 0.03
C TYR A 61 -6.89 -9.55 -1.37
N ILE A 62 -6.61 -8.72 -2.38
CA ILE A 62 -7.01 -8.94 -3.78
C ILE A 62 -5.76 -9.15 -4.62
N ASP A 63 -5.40 -10.41 -4.82
CA ASP A 63 -4.16 -10.87 -5.47
C ASP A 63 -4.36 -11.45 -6.87
N SER A 64 -5.60 -11.44 -7.36
CA SER A 64 -5.92 -11.94 -8.68
C SER A 64 -7.09 -11.19 -9.29
N GLN A 65 -7.06 -11.12 -10.62
CA GLN A 65 -8.14 -10.58 -11.44
C GLN A 65 -9.49 -11.28 -11.17
N ARG A 66 -9.48 -12.59 -10.88
CA ARG A 66 -10.70 -13.33 -10.54
C ARG A 66 -11.32 -12.83 -9.24
N THR A 67 -10.51 -12.66 -8.18
CA THR A 67 -10.97 -12.13 -6.89
C THR A 67 -11.52 -10.72 -7.05
N LEU A 68 -10.81 -9.87 -7.80
CA LEU A 68 -11.24 -8.51 -8.13
C LEU A 68 -12.62 -8.50 -8.83
N MET A 69 -12.77 -9.27 -9.91
CA MET A 69 -14.01 -9.33 -10.68
C MET A 69 -15.20 -9.85 -9.85
N LEU A 70 -14.99 -10.88 -9.03
CA LEU A 70 -16.03 -11.40 -8.15
C LEU A 70 -16.42 -10.38 -7.07
N LEU A 71 -15.44 -9.68 -6.49
CA LEU A 71 -15.71 -8.64 -5.50
C LEU A 71 -16.53 -7.51 -6.11
N VAL A 72 -16.08 -6.94 -7.24
CA VAL A 72 -16.78 -5.87 -7.94
C VAL A 72 -18.22 -6.29 -8.26
N ARG A 73 -18.45 -7.49 -8.81
CA ARG A 73 -19.81 -7.98 -9.06
C ARG A 73 -20.67 -8.13 -7.80
N THR A 74 -20.04 -8.42 -6.66
CA THR A 74 -20.75 -8.60 -5.38
C THR A 74 -21.12 -7.27 -4.74
N VAL A 75 -20.24 -6.27 -4.86
CA VAL A 75 -20.42 -4.96 -4.21
C VAL A 75 -21.07 -3.91 -5.12
N SER A 76 -21.00 -4.09 -6.43
CA SER A 76 -21.66 -3.20 -7.38
C SER A 76 -23.18 -3.31 -7.22
N PRO A 77 -23.89 -2.18 -7.24
CA PRO A 77 -25.35 -2.20 -7.24
C PRO A 77 -25.84 -2.96 -8.48
N PRO A 78 -26.90 -3.78 -8.37
CA PRO A 78 -27.50 -4.39 -9.54
C PRO A 78 -27.91 -3.29 -10.51
N ASP A 79 -27.54 -3.45 -11.78
CA ASP A 79 -27.94 -2.53 -12.85
C ASP A 79 -29.46 -2.35 -12.79
N LYS A 80 -29.91 -1.10 -12.66
CA LYS A 80 -31.33 -0.71 -12.69
C LYS A 80 -31.99 -0.94 -14.07
N ARG A 81 -31.48 -1.86 -14.89
CA ARG A 81 -31.90 -2.09 -16.28
C ARG A 81 -33.14 -2.96 -16.41
N ASN A 82 -33.53 -3.68 -15.36
CA ASN A 82 -34.80 -4.40 -15.32
C ASN A 82 -35.64 -3.78 -14.20
N GLY A 83 -36.77 -3.17 -14.55
CA GLY A 83 -37.66 -2.41 -13.67
C GLY A 83 -38.43 -3.25 -12.63
N ASP A 84 -37.80 -4.27 -12.05
CA ASP A 84 -38.37 -5.02 -10.95
C ASP A 84 -38.08 -4.28 -9.63
N GLU A 85 -39.08 -3.52 -9.19
CA GLU A 85 -39.08 -2.71 -7.96
C GLU A 85 -39.11 -3.53 -6.66
N ASP A 86 -38.79 -4.82 -6.69
CA ASP A 86 -38.93 -5.69 -5.53
C ASP A 86 -37.64 -5.75 -4.68
N GLY A 87 -37.45 -4.71 -3.86
CA GLY A 87 -36.97 -4.78 -2.47
C GLY A 87 -35.60 -5.38 -2.09
N GLY A 88 -34.86 -6.04 -2.99
CA GLY A 88 -33.64 -6.79 -2.65
C GLY A 88 -32.32 -6.02 -2.76
N ALA A 89 -32.29 -4.90 -3.50
CA ALA A 89 -31.06 -4.21 -3.91
C ALA A 89 -30.34 -3.41 -2.80
N ALA A 90 -30.97 -3.21 -1.63
CA ALA A 90 -30.42 -2.37 -0.56
C ALA A 90 -29.36 -3.06 0.33
N SER A 91 -29.05 -4.34 0.12
CA SER A 91 -28.24 -5.11 1.08
C SER A 91 -26.73 -5.12 0.79
N SER A 92 -26.27 -5.09 -0.47
CA SER A 92 -24.83 -5.21 -0.78
C SER A 92 -24.02 -3.95 -0.44
N CYS A 93 -24.63 -2.76 -0.51
CA CYS A 93 -23.96 -1.50 -0.17
C CYS A 93 -23.65 -1.34 1.33
N LYS A 94 -24.28 -2.12 2.22
CA LYS A 94 -24.12 -1.93 3.67
C LYS A 94 -22.68 -2.23 4.14
N TYR A 95 -22.01 -3.16 3.48
CA TYR A 95 -20.69 -3.64 3.89
C TYR A 95 -19.53 -2.83 3.31
N LEU A 96 -19.77 -1.99 2.29
CA LEU A 96 -18.75 -1.11 1.71
C LEU A 96 -18.13 -0.18 2.75
N SER A 97 -18.93 0.27 3.72
CA SER A 97 -18.48 1.13 4.82
C SER A 97 -17.43 0.49 5.72
N TYR A 98 -17.32 -0.84 5.70
CA TYR A 98 -16.31 -1.58 6.46
C TYR A 98 -14.98 -1.70 5.71
N ILE A 99 -14.95 -1.49 4.39
CA ILE A 99 -13.72 -1.55 3.57
C ILE A 99 -12.90 -0.29 3.82
N THR A 100 -12.09 -0.34 4.89
CA THR A 100 -11.24 0.78 5.31
C THR A 100 -9.76 0.55 5.02
N SER A 101 -9.37 -0.70 4.79
CA SER A 101 -8.02 -1.06 4.34
C SER A 101 -8.05 -2.16 3.30
N MET A 102 -7.11 -2.13 2.36
CA MET A 102 -7.06 -3.07 1.24
C MET A 102 -5.63 -3.28 0.74
N TYR A 103 -5.30 -4.54 0.43
CA TYR A 103 -4.18 -4.92 -0.40
C TYR A 103 -4.68 -5.24 -1.81
N LEU A 104 -4.08 -4.63 -2.83
CA LEU A 104 -4.54 -4.74 -4.21
C LEU A 104 -3.37 -4.99 -5.17
N ALA A 105 -3.30 -6.24 -5.64
CA ALA A 105 -2.31 -6.79 -6.57
C ALA A 105 -2.95 -7.77 -7.58
N PRO A 106 -3.99 -7.38 -8.34
CA PRO A 106 -4.73 -8.31 -9.18
C PRO A 106 -3.98 -8.75 -10.45
N LEU A 107 -2.83 -8.14 -10.75
CA LEU A 107 -2.03 -8.35 -11.95
C LEU A 107 -0.68 -8.96 -11.60
N SER A 108 -0.36 -10.12 -12.16
CA SER A 108 0.85 -10.86 -11.79
C SER A 108 2.11 -10.44 -12.53
N SER A 109 2.03 -10.00 -13.79
CA SER A 109 3.22 -9.70 -14.59
C SER A 109 3.08 -8.59 -15.64
N LYS A 110 1.86 -8.28 -16.08
CA LYS A 110 1.61 -7.29 -17.14
C LYS A 110 0.51 -6.33 -16.74
N LEU A 111 0.74 -5.04 -16.98
CA LEU A 111 -0.22 -3.97 -16.73
C LEU A 111 -1.23 -3.82 -17.88
N ASP A 112 -0.88 -4.24 -19.10
CA ASP A 112 -1.66 -4.08 -20.34
C ASP A 112 -2.93 -4.96 -20.40
N ASP A 113 -3.82 -4.79 -19.41
CA ASP A 113 -5.09 -5.49 -19.24
C ASP A 113 -6.18 -4.46 -18.92
N LEU A 114 -6.87 -4.01 -19.97
CA LEU A 114 -7.96 -3.04 -19.87
C LEU A 114 -9.12 -3.52 -18.98
N PRO A 115 -9.64 -4.76 -19.11
CA PRO A 115 -10.66 -5.27 -18.19
C PRO A 115 -10.26 -5.17 -16.71
N ALA A 116 -9.03 -5.57 -16.34
CA ALA A 116 -8.55 -5.44 -14.98
C ALA A 116 -8.46 -3.97 -14.52
N ALA A 117 -7.97 -3.08 -15.39
CA ALA A 117 -7.89 -1.65 -15.10
C ALA A 117 -9.28 -1.03 -14.84
N ILE A 118 -10.29 -1.41 -15.62
CA ILE A 118 -11.68 -1.00 -15.43
C ILE A 118 -12.22 -1.50 -14.08
N TRP A 119 -12.00 -2.77 -13.74
CA TRP A 119 -12.46 -3.31 -12.46
C TRP A 119 -11.74 -2.68 -11.26
N ILE A 120 -10.45 -2.37 -11.38
CA ILE A 120 -9.73 -1.60 -10.36
C ILE A 120 -10.38 -0.22 -10.21
N PHE A 121 -10.61 0.49 -11.30
CA PHE A 121 -11.27 1.79 -11.28
C PHE A 121 -12.64 1.74 -10.61
N GLU A 122 -13.49 0.78 -10.99
CA GLU A 122 -14.82 0.59 -10.41
C GLU A 122 -14.75 0.31 -8.91
N LEU A 123 -13.86 -0.61 -8.49
CA LEU A 123 -13.66 -0.92 -7.08
C LEU A 123 -13.24 0.33 -6.30
N LEU A 124 -12.22 1.06 -6.79
CA LEU A 124 -11.73 2.27 -6.15
C LEU A 124 -12.82 3.34 -6.05
N CYS A 125 -13.67 3.48 -7.07
CA CYS A 125 -14.84 4.38 -6.99
C CYS A 125 -15.77 3.98 -5.83
N LEU A 126 -16.12 2.69 -5.72
CA LEU A 126 -17.03 2.18 -4.70
C LEU A 126 -16.48 2.34 -3.27
N VAL A 127 -15.19 2.11 -3.07
CA VAL A 127 -14.56 2.15 -1.73
C VAL A 127 -13.99 3.53 -1.37
N SER A 128 -13.86 4.44 -2.33
CA SER A 128 -13.29 5.79 -2.11
C SER A 128 -13.82 6.56 -0.90
N PRO A 129 -15.11 6.48 -0.52
CA PRO A 129 -15.61 7.21 0.63
C PRO A 129 -15.17 6.64 1.98
N TYR A 130 -14.58 5.43 2.01
CA TYR A 130 -14.30 4.68 3.23
C TYR A 130 -12.83 4.24 3.36
N LEU A 131 -12.16 4.03 2.23
CA LEU A 131 -10.79 3.52 2.21
C LEU A 131 -9.80 4.53 2.80
N LYS A 132 -9.09 4.10 3.84
CA LYS A 132 -8.07 4.88 4.56
C LYS A 132 -6.66 4.35 4.34
N ARG A 133 -6.49 3.05 4.12
CA ARG A 133 -5.18 2.42 3.95
C ARG A 133 -5.15 1.59 2.68
N LEU A 134 -4.19 1.85 1.81
CA LEU A 134 -4.03 1.11 0.56
C LEU A 134 -2.58 0.65 0.43
N THR A 135 -2.39 -0.66 0.32
CA THR A 135 -1.15 -1.23 -0.19
C THR A 135 -1.42 -1.70 -1.60
N PHE A 136 -0.65 -1.16 -2.54
CA PHE A 136 -0.86 -1.37 -3.96
C PHE A 136 0.37 -1.99 -4.57
N ASP A 137 0.17 -3.10 -5.27
CA ASP A 137 1.25 -3.81 -5.94
C ASP A 137 0.85 -4.11 -7.38
N LEU A 138 1.23 -3.19 -8.28
CA LEU A 138 1.00 -3.34 -9.72
C LEU A 138 2.31 -3.25 -10.51
N PRO A 139 2.45 -3.99 -11.61
CA PRO A 139 3.66 -4.03 -12.42
C PRO A 139 3.73 -2.84 -13.38
N PHE A 140 3.76 -1.60 -12.88
CA PHE A 140 3.76 -0.40 -13.72
C PHE A 140 4.94 -0.34 -14.70
N GLY A 141 6.10 -0.91 -14.35
CA GLY A 141 7.25 -1.04 -15.25
C GLY A 141 7.00 -1.90 -16.49
N SER A 142 5.95 -2.72 -16.50
CA SER A 142 5.65 -3.62 -17.63
C SER A 142 4.99 -2.94 -18.84
N LEU A 143 4.46 -1.72 -18.68
CA LEU A 143 3.80 -0.98 -19.76
C LEU A 143 4.41 0.42 -19.89
N SER A 144 5.18 0.64 -20.95
CA SER A 144 5.65 1.99 -21.27
C SER A 144 4.48 2.91 -21.67
N VAL A 145 4.53 4.16 -21.23
CA VAL A 145 3.47 5.16 -21.49
C VAL A 145 3.21 5.36 -22.99
N SER A 146 4.24 5.29 -23.83
CA SER A 146 4.09 5.40 -25.29
C SER A 146 3.38 4.19 -25.92
N HIS A 147 3.26 3.09 -25.19
CA HIS A 147 2.65 1.85 -25.62
C HIS A 147 1.28 1.59 -24.95
N ASP A 148 0.76 2.54 -24.15
CA ASP A 148 -0.55 2.46 -23.51
C ASP A 148 -1.70 2.74 -24.51
N HIS A 149 -1.81 1.86 -25.51
CA HIS A 149 -2.83 1.94 -26.55
C HIS A 149 -4.24 1.66 -26.04
N LEU A 150 -4.36 0.97 -24.90
CA LEU A 150 -5.65 0.67 -24.25
C LEU A 150 -6.09 1.77 -23.26
N GLY A 151 -5.20 2.72 -22.92
CA GLY A 151 -5.48 3.75 -21.94
C GLY A 151 -5.60 3.22 -20.51
N VAL A 152 -4.88 2.14 -20.18
CA VAL A 152 -4.86 1.52 -18.84
C VAL A 152 -4.47 2.53 -17.77
N TYR A 153 -3.44 3.35 -18.03
CA TYR A 153 -2.97 4.33 -17.05
C TYR A 153 -4.07 5.31 -16.66
N ARG A 154 -4.93 5.69 -17.60
CA ARG A 154 -6.05 6.60 -17.33
C ARG A 154 -6.99 6.03 -16.28
N TYR A 155 -7.43 4.79 -16.41
CA TYR A 155 -8.35 4.16 -15.45
C TYR A 155 -7.72 4.04 -14.06
N LEU A 156 -6.45 3.62 -13.99
CA LEU A 156 -5.74 3.50 -12.72
C LEU A 156 -5.56 4.87 -12.05
N ARG A 157 -5.17 5.90 -12.81
CA ARG A 157 -5.02 7.27 -12.32
C ARG A 157 -6.33 7.85 -11.82
N ASP A 158 -7.39 7.75 -12.61
CA ASP A 158 -8.72 8.28 -12.28
C ASP A 158 -9.32 7.58 -11.05
N GLY A 159 -9.05 6.28 -10.88
CA GLY A 159 -9.47 5.51 -9.72
C GLY A 159 -8.74 5.94 -8.46
N LEU A 160 -7.41 6.01 -8.51
CA LEU A 160 -6.58 6.43 -7.38
C LEU A 160 -6.85 7.89 -6.97
N ALA A 161 -7.08 8.79 -7.93
CA ALA A 161 -7.37 10.20 -7.67
C ALA A 161 -8.65 10.43 -6.86
N ARG A 162 -9.55 9.43 -6.77
CA ARG A 162 -10.78 9.49 -5.97
C ARG A 162 -10.58 9.17 -4.49
N LEU A 163 -9.42 8.64 -4.11
CA LEU A 163 -9.14 8.20 -2.74
C LEU A 163 -8.76 9.39 -1.84
N GLU A 164 -9.64 10.39 -1.74
CA GLU A 164 -9.38 11.66 -1.04
C GLU A 164 -9.27 11.49 0.49
N ARG A 165 -9.77 10.37 1.03
CA ARG A 165 -9.73 10.02 2.46
C ARG A 165 -8.57 9.11 2.83
N LEU A 166 -7.67 8.83 1.88
CA LEU A 166 -6.54 7.93 2.11
C LEU A 166 -5.57 8.58 3.11
N GLU A 167 -5.30 7.85 4.20
CA GLU A 167 -4.39 8.24 5.28
C GLU A 167 -3.04 7.50 5.17
N GLU A 168 -3.03 6.32 4.54
CA GLU A 168 -1.84 5.48 4.36
C GLU A 168 -1.78 4.92 2.94
N LEU A 169 -0.67 5.15 2.26
CA LEU A 169 -0.38 4.64 0.93
C LEU A 169 0.99 3.96 0.91
N VAL A 170 1.00 2.69 0.51
CA VAL A 170 2.21 1.88 0.32
C VAL A 170 2.25 1.41 -1.12
N TYR A 171 3.34 1.70 -1.81
CA TYR A 171 3.56 1.25 -3.18
C TYR A 171 5.06 1.09 -3.42
N MET A 172 5.53 -0.09 -3.86
CA MET A 172 6.98 -0.41 -3.81
C MET A 172 7.66 -0.75 -5.12
N ARG A 173 6.91 -0.85 -6.22
CA ARG A 173 7.48 -1.12 -7.55
C ARG A 173 7.79 0.20 -8.27
N ASP A 174 7.27 0.40 -9.48
CA ASP A 174 7.66 1.49 -10.38
C ASP A 174 6.62 2.61 -10.52
N ILE A 175 6.48 3.50 -9.52
CA ILE A 175 5.34 4.45 -9.46
C ILE A 175 5.42 5.51 -10.55
N TRP A 176 6.60 5.73 -11.12
CA TRP A 176 6.85 6.85 -12.02
C TRP A 176 6.07 6.76 -13.31
N HIS A 177 5.73 5.57 -13.81
CA HIS A 177 4.91 5.47 -15.02
C HIS A 177 3.47 5.97 -14.81
N LEU A 178 2.98 6.02 -13.56
CA LEU A 178 1.74 6.74 -13.26
C LEU A 178 1.87 8.26 -13.46
N ALA A 179 3.07 8.82 -13.35
CA ALA A 179 3.36 10.25 -13.47
C ALA A 179 3.99 10.63 -14.84
N GLU A 180 4.52 9.67 -15.58
CA GLU A 180 5.07 9.86 -16.92
C GLU A 180 3.92 9.93 -17.95
N GLY A 181 3.94 10.90 -18.86
CA GLY A 181 2.80 11.24 -19.74
C GLY A 181 1.91 12.37 -19.22
N TRP A 182 2.23 12.97 -18.07
CA TRP A 182 1.66 14.23 -17.57
C TRP A 182 2.28 15.42 -18.33
N THR A 183 1.99 15.54 -19.63
CA THR A 183 2.33 16.76 -20.40
C THR A 183 1.18 17.78 -20.40
N ILE A 184 0.01 17.44 -19.85
CA ILE A 184 -1.18 18.31 -19.88
C ILE A 184 -1.69 18.65 -18.47
N ASP A 185 -1.62 17.72 -17.52
CA ASP A 185 -1.96 17.97 -16.13
C ASP A 185 -0.72 17.93 -15.25
N ASN A 186 -0.73 18.64 -14.13
CA ASN A 186 0.41 18.85 -13.26
C ASN A 186 0.50 17.68 -12.25
N PRO A 187 1.61 16.92 -12.11
CA PRO A 187 1.73 15.85 -11.11
C PRO A 187 1.40 16.32 -9.68
N LEU A 188 1.63 17.60 -9.36
CA LEU A 188 1.20 18.20 -8.10
C LEU A 188 -0.33 18.13 -7.90
N PHE A 189 -1.11 18.28 -8.97
CA PHE A 189 -2.57 18.21 -8.93
C PHE A 189 -3.06 16.84 -8.50
N TRP A 190 -2.48 15.76 -9.04
CA TRP A 190 -2.85 14.40 -8.64
C TRP A 190 -2.54 14.15 -7.18
N TRP A 191 -1.30 14.43 -6.75
CA TRP A 191 -0.91 14.27 -5.36
C TRP A 191 -1.74 15.14 -4.41
N SER A 192 -2.23 16.29 -4.88
CA SER A 192 -3.06 17.19 -4.07
C SER A 192 -4.45 16.63 -3.75
N ARG A 193 -4.83 15.48 -4.33
CA ARG A 193 -6.03 14.74 -3.96
C ARG A 193 -5.87 13.97 -2.66
N PHE A 194 -4.64 13.58 -2.31
CA PHE A 194 -4.35 12.84 -1.08
C PHE A 194 -4.03 13.78 0.09
N ARG A 195 -4.87 14.79 0.34
CA ARG A 195 -4.57 15.81 1.36
C ARG A 195 -4.49 15.24 2.78
N GLY A 196 -5.29 14.21 3.07
CA GLY A 196 -5.30 13.53 4.37
C GLY A 196 -4.23 12.45 4.54
N LEU A 197 -3.30 12.32 3.59
CA LEU A 197 -2.27 11.29 3.63
C LEU A 197 -1.24 11.60 4.72
N LYS A 198 -1.16 10.70 5.70
CA LYS A 198 -0.24 10.80 6.85
C LYS A 198 0.98 9.91 6.68
N LYS A 199 0.83 8.80 5.96
CA LYS A 199 1.84 7.77 5.81
C LYS A 199 2.02 7.45 4.33
N LEU A 200 3.24 7.61 3.83
CA LEU A 200 3.60 7.31 2.45
C LEU A 200 4.84 6.43 2.43
N ALA A 201 4.79 5.32 1.71
CA ALA A 201 5.93 4.46 1.50
C ALA A 201 6.09 4.17 0.00
N ILE A 202 7.24 4.57 -0.55
CA ILE A 202 7.51 4.53 -2.00
C ILE A 202 8.95 4.08 -2.32
N PRO A 203 9.22 3.58 -3.54
CA PRO A 203 10.59 3.39 -4.02
C PRO A 203 11.37 4.71 -4.05
N TRP A 204 12.69 4.61 -3.89
CA TRP A 204 13.61 5.72 -4.07
C TRP A 204 13.57 6.21 -5.52
N PRO A 205 13.41 7.53 -5.78
CA PRO A 205 13.42 8.06 -7.14
C PRO A 205 14.82 7.90 -7.74
N THR A 206 14.91 7.20 -8.87
CA THR A 206 16.18 6.95 -9.56
C THR A 206 16.62 8.12 -10.46
N TRP A 207 15.73 9.06 -10.79
CA TRP A 207 16.00 10.13 -11.75
C TRP A 207 16.27 11.50 -11.07
N PRO A 208 17.31 12.25 -11.49
CA PRO A 208 17.71 13.51 -10.85
C PRO A 208 16.64 14.62 -10.85
N ASP A 209 15.94 14.81 -11.97
CA ASP A 209 14.91 15.85 -12.08
C ASP A 209 13.68 15.55 -11.22
N TRP A 210 13.48 14.27 -10.92
CA TRP A 210 12.39 13.79 -10.08
C TRP A 210 12.53 14.23 -8.63
N CYS A 211 13.76 14.41 -8.13
CA CYS A 211 13.96 14.87 -6.76
C CYS A 211 13.29 16.23 -6.53
N LYS A 212 13.42 17.19 -7.46
CA LYS A 212 12.78 18.51 -7.33
C LYS A 212 11.25 18.43 -7.38
N LEU A 213 10.72 17.62 -8.28
CA LEU A 213 9.28 17.42 -8.39
C LEU A 213 8.73 16.74 -7.14
N PHE A 214 9.42 15.71 -6.66
CA PHE A 214 9.04 14.96 -5.47
C PHE A 214 9.02 15.86 -4.22
N LEU A 215 10.04 16.69 -4.04
CA LEU A 215 10.01 17.70 -2.98
C LEU A 215 8.81 18.64 -3.10
N SER A 216 8.51 19.09 -4.32
CA SER A 216 7.37 19.96 -4.56
C SER A 216 6.05 19.27 -4.21
N ILE A 217 5.93 17.97 -4.49
CA ILE A 217 4.79 17.14 -4.09
C ILE A 217 4.70 17.06 -2.56
N LEU A 218 5.78 16.66 -1.89
CA LEU A 218 5.81 16.53 -0.43
C LEU A 218 5.47 17.85 0.27
N GLN A 219 6.00 18.97 -0.23
CA GLN A 219 5.78 20.29 0.38
C GLN A 219 4.40 20.87 0.05
N ARG A 220 3.93 20.76 -1.20
CA ARG A 220 2.75 21.51 -1.66
C ARG A 220 1.48 20.67 -1.70
N ALA A 221 1.60 19.39 -2.01
CA ALA A 221 0.47 18.52 -2.27
C ALA A 221 0.08 17.67 -1.04
N LEU A 222 1.05 17.35 -0.17
CA LEU A 222 0.87 16.47 0.99
C LEU A 222 1.14 17.23 2.31
N PRO A 223 0.23 18.11 2.75
CA PRO A 223 0.42 18.94 3.94
C PRO A 223 0.47 18.12 5.25
N ASP A 224 -0.32 17.05 5.34
CA ASP A 224 -0.52 16.28 6.56
C ASP A 224 0.41 15.07 6.68
N LEU A 225 1.41 14.95 5.81
CA LEU A 225 2.34 13.83 5.79
C LEU A 225 3.20 13.83 7.06
N GLN A 226 3.16 12.74 7.82
CA GLN A 226 3.86 12.55 9.10
C GLN A 226 4.98 11.52 9.01
N HIS A 227 4.79 10.49 8.19
CA HIS A 227 5.75 9.41 7.99
C HIS A 227 6.00 9.21 6.51
N LEU A 228 7.27 9.28 6.11
CA LEU A 228 7.70 8.98 4.76
C LEU A 228 8.73 7.86 4.83
N ILE A 229 8.40 6.70 4.27
CA ILE A 229 9.36 5.63 4.04
C ILE A 229 9.81 5.69 2.59
N VAL A 230 11.12 5.80 2.37
CA VAL A 230 11.69 5.67 1.03
C VAL A 230 12.58 4.44 1.01
N LEU A 231 12.24 3.50 0.13
CA LEU A 231 12.96 2.23 0.01
C LEU A 231 14.01 2.30 -1.07
N ARG A 232 15.20 1.85 -0.71
CA ARG A 232 16.37 1.95 -1.59
C ARG A 232 17.13 0.64 -1.63
N THR A 233 17.46 0.21 -2.84
CA THR A 233 18.54 -0.74 -3.09
C THR A 233 19.82 0.03 -3.43
N LEU A 234 20.92 -0.38 -2.81
CA LEU A 234 22.25 0.09 -3.18
C LEU A 234 23.03 -1.07 -3.78
N PRO A 235 23.56 -0.94 -5.01
CA PRO A 235 24.58 -1.85 -5.48
C PRO A 235 25.95 -1.49 -4.86
N LYS A 236 26.26 -0.18 -4.67
CA LYS A 236 27.49 0.31 -3.99
C LYS A 236 27.20 1.62 -3.25
N LEU A 237 27.76 1.79 -2.04
CA LEU A 237 27.72 3.00 -1.17
C LEU A 237 28.10 4.33 -1.88
N GLN A 238 28.73 4.28 -3.05
CA GLN A 238 29.46 5.40 -3.65
C GLN A 238 28.71 6.25 -4.70
N GLN A 239 27.46 5.95 -5.08
CA GLN A 239 26.75 6.75 -6.08
C GLN A 239 25.38 7.25 -5.63
N VAL A 240 25.26 7.72 -4.39
CA VAL A 240 24.26 8.77 -4.16
C VAL A 240 24.83 10.04 -4.79
N HIS A 241 24.27 10.47 -5.92
CA HIS A 241 24.61 11.81 -6.40
C HIS A 241 24.25 12.79 -5.27
N ALA A 242 25.20 13.60 -4.81
CA ALA A 242 25.01 14.51 -3.67
C ALA A 242 23.75 15.38 -3.81
N SER A 243 23.37 15.68 -5.07
CA SER A 243 22.14 16.41 -5.39
C SER A 243 20.84 15.73 -4.95
N HIS A 244 20.78 14.40 -4.84
CA HIS A 244 19.60 13.67 -4.36
C HIS A 244 19.43 13.87 -2.85
N ILE A 245 20.53 13.79 -2.10
CA ILE A 245 20.56 14.04 -0.65
C ILE A 245 20.21 15.50 -0.36
N ASP A 246 20.81 16.44 -1.11
CA ASP A 246 20.54 17.88 -1.00
C ASP A 246 19.06 18.21 -1.20
N CYS A 247 18.34 17.43 -2.00
CA CYS A 247 16.91 17.63 -2.16
C CYS A 247 16.16 17.34 -0.88
N PHE A 248 16.36 16.17 -0.27
CA PHE A 248 15.65 15.79 0.95
C PHE A 248 15.97 16.71 2.15
N LEU A 249 17.15 17.32 2.16
CA LEU A 249 17.52 18.27 3.21
C LEU A 249 16.85 19.64 3.09
N LYS A 250 16.30 19.97 1.92
CA LYS A 250 15.51 21.19 1.72
C LYS A 250 14.07 21.05 2.21
N ILE A 251 13.72 19.91 2.77
CA ILE A 251 12.42 19.68 3.38
C ILE A 251 12.42 20.40 4.74
N ASP A 252 11.86 21.60 4.77
CA ASP A 252 11.64 22.37 5.99
C ASP A 252 10.33 21.95 6.69
N ARG A 253 10.21 20.67 7.04
CA ARG A 253 9.03 20.13 7.74
C ARG A 253 9.38 19.07 8.78
N PRO A 254 8.63 19.03 9.90
CA PRO A 254 8.90 18.13 11.01
C PRO A 254 8.26 16.74 10.82
N TYR A 255 8.35 16.14 9.63
CA TYR A 255 7.89 14.76 9.46
C TYR A 255 9.03 13.76 9.64
N THR A 256 8.68 12.56 10.11
CA THR A 256 9.63 11.46 10.28
C THR A 256 9.93 10.88 8.91
N LEU A 257 11.05 11.28 8.32
CA LEU A 257 11.64 10.57 7.20
C LEU A 257 12.28 9.29 7.75
N LYS A 258 11.96 8.14 7.15
CA LYS A 258 12.64 6.87 7.39
C LYS A 258 13.17 6.39 6.04
N VAL A 259 14.48 6.39 5.87
CA VAL A 259 15.07 5.83 4.65
C VAL A 259 15.42 4.38 4.94
N VAL A 260 14.51 3.47 4.57
CA VAL A 260 14.73 2.03 4.69
C VAL A 260 15.66 1.62 3.56
N GLN A 261 16.95 1.61 3.87
CA GLN A 261 17.98 1.16 2.95
C GLN A 261 18.32 -0.28 3.24
N LEU A 262 18.10 -1.15 2.26
CA LEU A 262 18.36 -2.57 2.38
C LEU A 262 19.65 -2.85 1.63
N TYR A 263 20.67 -3.25 2.37
CA TYR A 263 21.95 -3.70 1.85
C TYR A 263 22.05 -5.19 2.13
N ALA A 264 22.72 -5.91 1.22
CA ALA A 264 23.17 -7.25 1.55
C ALA A 264 24.20 -7.19 2.67
N GLU A 265 24.25 -8.24 3.49
CA GLU A 265 25.28 -8.41 4.52
C GLU A 265 26.67 -8.18 3.91
N SER A 266 27.17 -6.96 4.04
CA SER A 266 28.54 -6.59 3.74
C SER A 266 29.31 -6.56 5.06
N ASP A 267 30.62 -6.78 5.01
CA ASP A 267 31.50 -6.77 6.19
C ASP A 267 31.50 -5.44 6.99
N VAL A 268 30.85 -4.38 6.49
CA VAL A 268 30.67 -3.11 7.20
C VAL A 268 29.38 -3.16 8.02
N GLY A 269 29.50 -3.04 9.34
CA GLY A 269 28.36 -3.09 10.26
C GLY A 269 27.34 -1.99 9.99
N ALA A 270 26.05 -2.34 10.12
CA ALA A 270 24.89 -1.45 10.00
C ALA A 270 25.07 -0.09 10.70
N GLU A 271 25.66 -0.14 11.90
CA GLU A 271 25.85 0.99 12.80
C GLU A 271 26.88 1.99 12.26
N GLU A 272 27.97 1.48 11.67
CA GLU A 272 29.00 2.32 11.05
C GLU A 272 28.43 3.06 9.84
N MET A 273 27.61 2.38 9.02
CA MET A 273 26.90 3.00 7.89
C MET A 273 25.87 4.05 8.33
N GLN A 274 25.20 3.85 9.47
CA GLN A 274 24.19 4.80 9.97
C GLN A 274 24.83 6.09 10.47
N SER A 275 25.94 5.98 11.23
CA SER A 275 26.66 7.13 11.77
C SER A 275 27.28 8.03 10.69
N HIS A 276 27.69 7.45 9.55
CA HIS A 276 28.28 8.16 8.41
C HIS A 276 27.30 8.38 7.25
N HIS A 277 26.00 8.17 7.46
CA HIS A 277 25.04 8.36 6.38
C HIS A 277 24.93 9.86 6.04
N PRO A 278 25.08 10.29 4.78
CA PRO A 278 25.08 11.71 4.41
C PRO A 278 23.83 12.51 4.83
N LEU A 279 22.69 11.83 4.97
CA LEU A 279 21.45 12.43 5.50
C LEU A 279 21.50 12.60 7.03
N VAL A 280 22.13 11.67 7.76
CA VAL A 280 22.28 11.73 9.22
C VAL A 280 23.26 12.83 9.61
N GLU A 281 24.41 12.92 8.92
CA GLU A 281 25.39 14.00 9.11
C GLU A 281 24.77 15.40 8.93
N ARG A 282 23.66 15.47 8.20
CA ARG A 282 22.94 16.69 7.89
C ARG A 282 21.60 16.82 8.61
N GLY A 283 21.40 16.03 9.67
CA GLY A 283 20.31 16.21 10.65
C GLY A 283 19.00 15.50 10.33
N ALA A 284 18.92 14.69 9.27
CA ALA A 284 17.74 13.86 9.03
C ALA A 284 17.75 12.63 9.95
N ASN A 285 16.58 12.25 10.46
CA ASN A 285 16.42 10.94 11.08
C ASN A 285 16.46 9.88 9.97
N VAL A 286 17.41 8.96 10.02
CA VAL A 286 17.51 7.86 9.06
C VAL A 286 17.67 6.56 9.84
N GLU A 287 16.76 5.64 9.60
CA GLU A 287 16.78 4.29 10.15
C GLU A 287 17.19 3.32 9.04
N LEU A 288 18.41 2.79 9.11
CA LEU A 288 18.89 1.76 8.19
C LEU A 288 18.45 0.39 8.71
N HIS A 289 17.95 -0.48 7.82
CA HIS A 289 17.57 -1.84 8.19
C HIS A 289 18.27 -2.84 7.26
N SER A 290 18.90 -3.86 7.82
CA SER A 290 19.41 -4.99 7.03
C SER A 290 18.29 -6.01 6.80
N LEU A 291 18.13 -6.51 5.56
CA LEU A 291 17.25 -7.66 5.33
C LEU A 291 18.05 -8.97 5.49
N PRO A 292 17.64 -9.86 6.40
CA PRO A 292 18.28 -11.16 6.52
C PRO A 292 18.04 -12.00 5.25
N GLY A 293 19.11 -12.59 4.71
CA GLY A 293 19.03 -13.55 3.60
C GLY A 293 19.10 -12.95 2.19
N LEU A 294 19.24 -11.62 2.06
CA LEU A 294 19.49 -10.97 0.77
C LEU A 294 21.00 -10.94 0.50
N THR A 295 21.48 -11.82 -0.38
CA THR A 295 22.83 -11.71 -0.95
C THR A 295 22.77 -10.71 -2.10
N ALA A 296 23.54 -9.63 -2.04
CA ALA A 296 23.67 -8.69 -3.14
C ALA A 296 24.46 -9.42 -4.21
N ASP A 297 23.72 -10.08 -5.10
CA ASP A 297 24.30 -10.52 -6.35
C ASP A 297 24.56 -9.24 -7.15
N GLU A 298 25.85 -8.86 -7.26
CA GLU A 298 26.26 -7.64 -7.97
C GLU A 298 25.76 -7.63 -9.42
N ASP A 299 25.55 -8.81 -10.00
CA ASP A 299 25.09 -8.99 -11.37
C ASP A 299 23.56 -8.88 -11.51
N ASN A 300 22.81 -8.79 -10.40
CA ASN A 300 21.34 -8.88 -10.42
C ASN A 300 20.62 -7.84 -9.55
N PHE A 301 20.92 -6.57 -9.86
CA PHE A 301 20.32 -5.40 -9.22
C PHE A 301 18.78 -5.37 -9.28
N GLU A 302 18.18 -5.82 -10.39
CA GLU A 302 16.72 -5.82 -10.54
C GLU A 302 16.06 -6.85 -9.61
N ASN A 303 16.64 -8.05 -9.44
CA ASN A 303 16.13 -9.00 -8.46
C ASN A 303 16.22 -8.45 -7.04
N SER A 304 17.35 -7.83 -6.69
CA SER A 304 17.49 -7.18 -5.38
C SER A 304 16.40 -6.12 -5.15
N ARG A 305 16.02 -5.35 -6.17
CA ARG A 305 14.92 -4.37 -6.08
C ARG A 305 13.57 -5.02 -5.84
N LEU A 306 13.30 -6.11 -6.53
CA LEU A 306 12.05 -6.85 -6.36
C LEU A 306 11.98 -7.45 -4.95
N ASP A 307 13.06 -8.04 -4.44
CA ASP A 307 13.10 -8.61 -3.10
C ASP A 307 12.87 -7.54 -2.01
N VAL A 308 13.46 -6.35 -2.17
CA VAL A 308 13.22 -5.20 -1.30
C VAL A 308 11.76 -4.74 -1.35
N ALA A 309 11.20 -4.65 -2.56
CA ALA A 309 9.82 -4.27 -2.74
C ALA A 309 8.88 -5.30 -2.10
N ASP A 310 9.14 -6.59 -2.31
CA ASP A 310 8.34 -7.69 -1.80
C ASP A 310 8.41 -7.77 -0.27
N PHE A 311 9.59 -7.55 0.34
CA PHE A 311 9.71 -7.41 1.79
C PHE A 311 8.87 -6.25 2.33
N ALA A 312 8.99 -5.08 1.72
CA ALA A 312 8.27 -3.89 2.18
C ALA A 312 6.76 -4.03 2.01
N LEU A 313 6.32 -4.67 0.93
CA LEU A 313 4.92 -5.03 0.71
C LEU A 313 4.43 -6.04 1.76
N ALA A 314 5.21 -7.07 2.08
CA ALA A 314 4.87 -8.03 3.13
C ALA A 314 4.75 -7.33 4.50
N ALA A 315 5.73 -6.51 4.87
CA ALA A 315 5.69 -5.73 6.12
C ALA A 315 4.53 -4.73 6.15
N ALA A 316 4.16 -4.13 5.01
CA ALA A 316 3.01 -3.24 4.91
C ALA A 316 1.69 -3.99 5.12
N VAL A 317 1.55 -5.16 4.47
CA VAL A 317 0.37 -6.03 4.60
C VAL A 317 0.16 -6.44 6.06
N GLU A 318 1.24 -6.74 6.78
CA GLU A 318 1.23 -7.08 8.20
C GLU A 318 1.05 -5.86 9.13
N GLY A 319 1.20 -4.64 8.62
CA GLY A 319 1.13 -3.40 9.39
C GLY A 319 2.40 -3.11 10.21
N THR A 320 3.48 -3.86 10.00
CA THR A 320 4.76 -3.74 10.71
C THR A 320 5.72 -2.75 10.06
N LEU A 321 5.49 -2.38 8.78
CA LEU A 321 6.37 -1.47 8.01
C LEU A 321 6.68 -0.15 8.73
N TRP A 322 5.72 0.43 9.45
CA TRP A 322 5.89 1.70 10.16
C TRP A 322 6.60 1.56 11.52
N HIS A 323 6.69 0.33 12.00
CA HIS A 323 7.20 -0.06 13.32
C HIS A 323 8.42 -0.97 13.21
N LEU A 324 9.13 -0.93 12.07
CA LEU A 324 10.37 -1.70 11.91
C LEU A 324 11.32 -1.39 13.09
N PRO A 325 11.86 -2.42 13.74
CA PRO A 325 12.73 -2.23 14.90
C PRO A 325 13.95 -1.44 14.47
N THR A 326 14.21 -0.33 15.15
CA THR A 326 15.49 0.35 15.05
C THR A 326 16.58 -0.61 15.51
N ILE A 327 17.64 -0.75 14.72
CA ILE A 327 18.82 -1.48 15.17
C ILE A 327 19.28 -0.78 16.45
N PRO A 328 19.31 -1.45 17.61
CA PRO A 328 19.74 -0.83 18.84
C PRO A 328 21.19 -0.42 18.66
N ASN A 329 21.49 0.87 18.78
CA ASN A 329 22.86 1.36 18.85
C ASN A 329 23.54 0.66 20.05
N HIS A 330 24.32 -0.38 19.80
CA HIS A 330 25.17 -0.96 20.84
C HIS A 330 26.36 -0.03 21.01
N VAL A 331 26.27 0.86 22.01
CA VAL A 331 27.34 1.78 22.42
C VAL A 331 28.52 1.03 23.02
#